data_AF-A0A923Q403-F1
#
_entry.id   AF-A0A923Q403-F1
#
_cell.length_a   1.000
_cell.length_b   1.000
_cell.length_c   1.000
_cell.angle_alpha   90.00
_cell.angle_beta   90.00
_cell.angle_gamma   90.00
#
_symmetry.space_group_name_H-M   'P 1'
#
loop_
_entity.id
_entity.type
_entity.pdbx_description
1 polymer ?
#
loop_
_entity_poly.entity_id
_entity_poly.type
_entity_poly.pdbx_seq_one_letter_code
_entity_poly.pdbx_strand_id
1 'polypeptide(L)'
;MSNIMNVFNRSAIGLIFLILGIAGCSSRDSTNLSGTDPSTNMETAPTPSPTPTVWTACASENGVCLFDGTADVRYGLDGVYVTKSATFAIGCNNRDFGSDPVSGVAKVCEYANLVPQTPVDDGGWTLCAMENQHCDFTGLAEVRYGFNHIYFIQDFTNGVDCNNITFGDPLVGIGKQCEYRPK
;
A
#
# COMPACT_ATOMS: atom_id res chain seq x y z
N MET A 1 25.64 34.04 28.81
CA MET A 1 27.02 34.51 28.59
C MET A 1 27.64 33.63 27.52
N SER A 2 28.27 34.24 26.50
CA SER A 2 29.26 33.75 25.52
C SER A 2 29.40 32.23 25.24
N ASN A 3 29.56 31.75 24.00
CA ASN A 3 30.35 32.37 22.92
C ASN A 3 29.91 31.99 21.49
N ILE A 4 30.28 32.85 20.55
CA ILE A 4 30.22 32.66 19.09
C ILE A 4 31.50 31.93 18.62
N MET A 5 31.40 31.12 17.56
CA MET A 5 32.50 31.02 16.59
C MET A 5 32.00 30.64 15.18
N ASN A 6 32.04 31.62 14.27
CA ASN A 6 31.92 31.43 12.83
C ASN A 6 33.27 30.99 12.24
N VAL A 7 33.25 30.18 11.18
CA VAL A 7 34.34 30.17 10.18
C VAL A 7 33.74 30.22 8.78
N PHE A 8 33.85 31.38 8.15
CA PHE A 8 33.64 31.55 6.70
C PHE A 8 34.91 31.08 5.97
N ASN A 9 34.77 30.31 4.88
CA ASN A 9 35.86 30.11 3.92
C ASN A 9 35.61 30.95 2.65
N ARG A 10 36.68 31.49 2.05
CA ARG A 10 36.62 32.52 0.99
C ARG A 10 37.24 32.07 -0.33
N SER A 11 36.69 32.67 -1.39
CA SER A 11 37.10 32.73 -2.80
C SER A 11 38.53 32.34 -3.20
N ALA A 12 38.62 31.67 -4.35
CA ALA A 12 39.75 31.80 -5.28
C ALA A 12 39.20 32.10 -6.70
N ILE A 13 39.83 33.06 -7.40
CA ILE A 13 39.50 33.47 -8.77
C ILE A 13 40.68 33.07 -9.67
N GLY A 14 40.42 32.50 -10.84
CA GLY A 14 41.43 32.15 -11.84
C GLY A 14 40.92 32.44 -13.25
N LEU A 15 41.78 33.04 -14.09
CA LEU A 15 41.39 33.75 -15.31
C LEU A 15 41.93 33.08 -16.61
N ILE A 16 41.08 33.13 -17.66
CA ILE A 16 41.42 33.35 -19.08
C ILE A 16 42.07 32.25 -19.97
N PHE A 17 41.52 32.22 -21.18
CA PHE A 17 41.72 31.45 -22.42
C PHE A 17 43.15 31.14 -22.92
N LEU A 18 43.24 30.07 -23.73
CA LEU A 18 44.08 30.08 -24.95
C LEU A 18 43.44 29.29 -26.11
N ILE A 19 43.72 29.75 -27.34
CA ILE A 19 43.35 29.19 -28.66
C ILE A 19 44.46 28.22 -29.19
N LEU A 20 44.37 27.50 -30.31
CA LEU A 20 43.53 27.53 -31.53
C LEU A 20 43.50 26.12 -32.19
N GLY A 21 42.60 25.84 -33.15
CA GLY A 21 42.73 24.62 -33.99
C GLY A 21 41.68 24.46 -35.10
N ILE A 22 42.03 24.83 -36.34
CA ILE A 22 41.24 24.58 -37.56
C ILE A 22 41.90 23.51 -38.44
N ALA A 23 41.11 22.52 -38.88
CA ALA A 23 41.42 21.70 -40.05
C ALA A 23 40.12 21.04 -40.53
N GLY A 24 39.81 21.14 -41.82
CA GLY A 24 38.74 20.37 -42.44
C GLY A 24 39.26 19.61 -43.65
N CYS A 25 38.57 18.54 -44.04
CA CYS A 25 38.38 18.21 -45.45
C CYS A 25 37.22 17.21 -45.61
N SER A 26 36.56 17.25 -46.77
CA SER A 26 35.47 16.34 -47.14
C SER A 26 35.98 14.97 -47.59
N SER A 27 35.15 13.94 -47.44
CA SER A 27 35.17 12.75 -48.31
C SER A 27 33.77 12.11 -48.34
N ARG A 28 33.34 11.70 -49.53
CA ARG A 28 32.14 10.88 -49.78
C ARG A 28 32.56 9.65 -50.58
N ASP A 29 31.73 8.61 -50.52
CA ASP A 29 31.79 7.35 -51.28
C ASP A 29 32.95 6.39 -50.92
N SER A 30 32.79 5.05 -50.98
CA SER A 30 31.66 4.25 -51.51
C SER A 30 31.56 2.82 -50.94
N THR A 31 30.49 2.12 -51.35
CA THR A 31 30.28 0.65 -51.43
C THR A 31 30.27 -0.25 -50.18
N ASN A 32 29.04 -0.64 -49.78
CA ASN A 32 28.50 -2.01 -49.78
C ASN A 32 29.26 -3.15 -49.04
N LEU A 33 28.72 -3.62 -47.89
CA LEU A 33 28.39 -5.04 -47.72
C LEU A 33 27.32 -5.29 -46.63
N SER A 34 26.55 -6.35 -46.85
CA SER A 34 25.47 -6.91 -46.02
C SER A 34 25.80 -7.04 -44.51
N GLY A 35 24.85 -6.66 -43.65
CA GLY A 35 24.91 -6.85 -42.20
C GLY A 35 23.50 -6.86 -41.59
N THR A 36 23.10 -8.01 -41.04
CA THR A 36 21.76 -8.27 -40.48
C THR A 36 21.39 -7.35 -39.30
N ASP A 37 20.14 -6.88 -39.32
CA ASP A 37 19.46 -6.18 -38.24
C ASP A 37 19.35 -7.02 -36.95
N PRO A 38 19.81 -6.50 -35.79
CA PRO A 38 19.32 -6.90 -34.48
C PRO A 38 18.35 -5.82 -33.97
N SER A 39 17.06 -6.00 -34.27
CA SER A 39 15.99 -5.14 -33.75
C SER A 39 15.99 -5.18 -32.22
N THR A 40 16.54 -4.14 -31.58
CA THR A 40 16.47 -3.93 -30.13
C THR A 40 15.10 -3.37 -29.77
N ASN A 41 14.08 -4.23 -29.88
CA ASN A 41 12.73 -3.95 -29.40
C ASN A 41 12.78 -3.81 -27.86
N MET A 42 13.06 -2.60 -27.37
CA MET A 42 12.82 -2.22 -25.98
C MET A 42 11.32 -2.08 -25.76
N GLU A 43 10.66 -3.22 -25.68
CA GLU A 43 9.26 -3.31 -25.34
C GLU A 43 9.06 -2.68 -23.95
N THR A 44 8.26 -1.62 -23.90
CA THR A 44 7.99 -0.93 -22.64
C THR A 44 7.15 -1.87 -21.79
N ALA A 45 7.64 -2.21 -20.58
CA ALA A 45 6.93 -3.11 -19.69
C ALA A 45 5.47 -2.65 -19.52
N PRO A 46 4.48 -3.56 -19.60
CA PRO A 46 3.08 -3.18 -19.52
C PRO A 46 2.84 -2.46 -18.20
N THR A 47 2.38 -1.21 -18.30
CA THR A 47 1.98 -0.43 -17.12
C THR A 47 0.87 -1.22 -16.41
N PRO A 48 0.98 -1.49 -15.10
CA PRO A 48 -0.05 -2.23 -14.39
C PRO A 48 -1.37 -1.48 -14.52
N SER A 49 -2.40 -2.18 -15.01
CA SER A 49 -3.75 -1.62 -15.08
C SER A 49 -4.19 -1.21 -13.67
N PRO A 50 -4.80 -0.03 -13.48
CA PRO A 50 -5.19 0.43 -12.15
C PRO A 50 -6.19 -0.55 -11.54
N THR A 51 -5.88 -1.05 -10.34
CA THR A 51 -6.77 -1.90 -9.54
C THR A 51 -8.11 -1.18 -9.36
N PRO A 52 -9.26 -1.80 -9.71
CA PRO A 52 -10.55 -1.18 -9.53
C PRO A 52 -10.84 -0.99 -8.04
N THR A 53 -10.98 0.26 -7.63
CA THR A 53 -11.38 0.62 -6.27
C THR A 53 -12.89 0.58 -6.13
N VAL A 54 -13.40 -0.25 -5.23
CA VAL A 54 -14.79 -0.17 -4.76
C VAL A 54 -14.82 0.69 -3.51
N TRP A 55 -15.79 1.58 -3.41
CA TRP A 55 -15.96 2.47 -2.27
C TRP A 55 -17.09 1.96 -1.38
N THR A 56 -16.78 1.72 -0.12
CA THR A 56 -17.71 1.15 0.86
C THR A 56 -18.06 2.20 1.91
N ALA A 57 -19.33 2.58 2.02
CA ALA A 57 -19.79 3.52 3.03
C ALA A 57 -19.61 2.96 4.45
N CYS A 58 -18.98 3.75 5.32
CA CYS A 58 -18.61 3.34 6.69
C CYS A 58 -19.17 4.25 7.78
N ALA A 59 -19.42 5.54 7.49
CA ALA A 59 -19.94 6.49 8.46
C ALA A 59 -20.71 7.63 7.80
N SER A 60 -21.76 8.12 8.47
CA SER A 60 -22.32 9.45 8.23
C SER A 60 -21.44 10.52 8.90
N GLU A 61 -21.61 11.78 8.50
CA GLU A 61 -20.91 12.93 9.10
C GLU A 61 -21.00 12.97 10.64
N ASN A 62 -19.89 13.33 11.27
CA ASN A 62 -19.60 13.24 12.70
C ASN A 62 -19.48 11.82 13.29
N GLY A 63 -19.68 10.77 12.49
CA GLY A 63 -19.35 9.39 12.87
C GLY A 63 -17.86 9.09 12.83
N VAL A 64 -17.50 7.82 13.09
CA VAL A 64 -16.14 7.29 12.90
C VAL A 64 -16.21 6.18 11.85
N CYS A 65 -15.42 6.32 10.79
CA CYS A 65 -15.21 5.28 9.80
C CYS A 65 -14.20 4.27 10.35
N LEU A 66 -14.56 2.99 10.41
CA LEU A 66 -13.70 1.87 10.83
C LEU A 66 -13.45 0.95 9.63
N PHE A 67 -12.22 0.48 9.48
CA PHE A 67 -11.77 -0.39 8.39
C PHE A 67 -10.46 -1.09 8.78
N ASP A 68 -10.07 -2.15 8.08
CA ASP A 68 -8.85 -2.90 8.37
C ASP A 68 -7.62 -2.34 7.64
N GLY A 69 -6.44 -2.47 8.28
CA GLY A 69 -5.17 -2.01 7.73
C GLY A 69 -5.13 -0.51 7.41
N THR A 70 -4.46 -0.16 6.31
CA THR A 70 -4.38 1.21 5.78
C THR A 70 -5.21 1.29 4.50
N ALA A 71 -6.15 2.23 4.45
CA ALA A 71 -7.01 2.46 3.30
C ALA A 71 -7.08 3.96 2.97
N ASP A 72 -7.35 4.28 1.70
CA ASP A 72 -7.84 5.61 1.33
C ASP A 72 -9.29 5.74 1.76
N VAL A 73 -9.59 6.77 2.54
CA VAL A 73 -10.94 7.13 2.97
C VAL A 73 -11.30 8.45 2.30
N ARG A 74 -12.51 8.54 1.76
CA ARG A 74 -13.06 9.76 1.16
C ARG A 74 -14.25 10.26 1.97
N TYR A 75 -14.34 11.58 2.12
CA TYR A 75 -15.40 12.29 2.83
C TYR A 75 -16.04 13.29 1.87
N GLY A 76 -17.36 13.25 1.71
CA GLY A 76 -18.04 14.03 0.68
C GLY A 76 -19.46 13.57 0.36
N LEU A 77 -19.97 14.01 -0.79
CA LEU A 77 -21.27 13.61 -1.35
C LEU A 77 -21.28 13.87 -2.87
N ASP A 78 -22.12 13.15 -3.62
CA ASP A 78 -22.43 13.42 -5.04
C ASP A 78 -21.23 13.64 -5.96
N GLY A 79 -20.15 12.87 -5.75
CA GLY A 79 -18.92 12.95 -6.55
C GLY A 79 -17.90 13.98 -6.06
N VAL A 80 -18.24 14.83 -5.09
CA VAL A 80 -17.35 15.85 -4.53
C VAL A 80 -16.81 15.35 -3.18
N TYR A 81 -15.52 15.00 -3.16
CA TYR A 81 -14.87 14.37 -2.01
C TYR A 81 -13.49 14.93 -1.70
N VAL A 82 -13.11 14.88 -0.42
CA VAL A 82 -11.71 14.97 0.04
C VAL A 82 -11.26 13.57 0.44
N THR A 83 -10.12 13.12 -0.09
CA THR A 83 -9.56 11.79 0.21
C THR A 83 -8.32 11.90 1.10
N LYS A 84 -8.18 10.98 2.05
CA LYS A 84 -6.98 10.79 2.89
C LYS A 84 -6.72 9.31 3.12
N SER A 85 -5.45 8.91 3.07
CA SER A 85 -5.03 7.61 3.59
C SER A 85 -5.03 7.64 5.12
N ALA A 86 -5.62 6.63 5.74
CA ALA A 86 -5.67 6.46 7.19
C ALA A 86 -5.52 4.97 7.56
N THR A 87 -5.28 4.68 8.84
CA THR A 87 -5.07 3.30 9.34
C THR A 87 -6.06 3.02 10.48
N PHE A 88 -6.77 1.89 10.39
CA PHE A 88 -7.84 1.42 11.31
C PHE A 88 -9.09 2.30 11.44
N ALA A 89 -8.94 3.62 11.55
CA ALA A 89 -10.05 4.53 11.74
C ALA A 89 -9.77 5.96 11.24
N ILE A 90 -10.83 6.68 10.88
CA ILE A 90 -10.81 8.14 10.74
C ILE A 90 -12.18 8.73 11.13
N GLY A 91 -12.18 9.89 11.79
CA GLY A 91 -13.42 10.62 12.07
C GLY A 91 -14.01 11.21 10.80
N CYS A 92 -15.32 11.05 10.60
CA CYS A 92 -16.01 11.48 9.39
C CYS A 92 -16.43 12.95 9.47
N ASN A 93 -15.47 13.87 9.47
CA ASN A 93 -15.73 15.28 9.74
C ASN A 93 -14.69 16.23 9.13
N ASN A 94 -15.05 17.52 9.06
CA ASN A 94 -14.23 18.60 8.51
C ASN A 94 -12.87 18.77 9.22
N ARG A 95 -12.72 18.41 10.50
CA ARG A 95 -11.44 18.52 11.24
C ARG A 95 -10.46 17.47 10.77
N ASP A 96 -10.90 16.22 10.71
CA ASP A 96 -10.03 15.08 10.41
C ASP A 96 -9.72 15.01 8.90
N PHE A 97 -10.61 15.51 8.04
CA PHE A 97 -10.35 15.71 6.60
C PHE A 97 -9.69 17.07 6.26
N GLY A 98 -9.73 18.05 7.15
CA GLY A 98 -9.04 19.34 7.01
C GLY A 98 -9.78 20.39 6.17
N SER A 99 -10.91 20.05 5.57
CA SER A 99 -11.80 20.97 4.86
C SER A 99 -13.22 20.42 4.77
N ASP A 100 -14.15 21.27 4.35
CA ASP A 100 -15.52 20.90 3.99
C ASP A 100 -15.63 20.74 2.46
N PRO A 101 -15.84 19.53 1.91
CA PRO A 101 -16.01 19.34 0.47
C PRO A 101 -17.34 19.89 -0.08
N VAL A 102 -18.41 19.90 0.72
CA VAL A 102 -19.77 20.26 0.28
C VAL A 102 -20.48 21.02 1.41
N SER A 103 -20.26 22.33 1.44
CA SER A 103 -20.75 23.18 2.54
C SER A 103 -22.27 23.18 2.66
N GLY A 104 -22.76 23.05 3.89
CA GLY A 104 -24.19 23.09 4.22
C GLY A 104 -24.96 21.79 3.94
N VAL A 105 -24.29 20.72 3.51
CA VAL A 105 -24.91 19.42 3.20
C VAL A 105 -24.28 18.32 4.07
N ALA A 106 -25.11 17.38 4.52
CA ALA A 106 -24.66 16.21 5.28
C ALA A 106 -23.82 15.29 4.39
N LYS A 107 -22.62 14.93 4.85
CA LYS A 107 -21.65 14.15 4.08
C LYS A 107 -21.57 12.70 4.55
N VAL A 108 -21.01 11.83 3.70
CA VAL A 108 -20.72 10.43 3.99
C VAL A 108 -19.21 10.19 3.92
N CYS A 109 -18.74 9.21 4.70
CA CYS A 109 -17.42 8.63 4.51
C CYS A 109 -17.52 7.25 3.88
N GLU A 110 -16.66 7.02 2.91
CA GLU A 110 -16.46 5.74 2.26
C GLU A 110 -14.97 5.42 2.27
N TYR A 111 -14.61 4.15 2.48
CA TYR A 111 -13.22 3.70 2.36
C TYR A 111 -13.03 2.85 1.09
N ALA A 112 -11.82 2.90 0.57
CA ALA A 112 -11.38 2.18 -0.61
C ALA A 112 -11.14 0.71 -0.26
N ASN A 113 -12.11 -0.14 -0.62
CA ASN A 113 -11.81 -1.54 -0.87
C ASN A 113 -11.03 -1.61 -2.19
N LEU A 114 -9.72 -1.78 -2.10
CA LEU A 114 -8.93 -2.29 -3.20
C LEU A 114 -9.49 -3.68 -3.52
N VAL A 115 -10.23 -3.83 -4.62
CA VAL A 115 -10.68 -5.16 -5.04
C VAL A 115 -9.45 -5.89 -5.54
N PRO A 116 -9.00 -6.95 -4.86
CA PRO A 116 -7.87 -7.72 -5.34
C PRO A 116 -8.30 -8.39 -6.64
N GLN A 117 -7.73 -7.97 -7.78
CA GLN A 117 -8.07 -8.55 -9.10
C GLN A 117 -7.65 -10.03 -9.21
N THR A 118 -6.81 -10.46 -8.27
CA THR A 118 -6.43 -11.81 -7.91
C THR A 118 -6.64 -11.93 -6.40
N PRO A 119 -7.04 -13.09 -5.83
CA PRO A 119 -7.04 -13.27 -4.37
C PRO A 119 -5.72 -12.75 -3.77
N VAL A 120 -5.79 -11.97 -2.68
CA VAL A 120 -4.57 -11.62 -1.96
C VAL A 120 -4.03 -12.92 -1.39
N ASP A 121 -2.95 -13.40 -1.99
CA ASP A 121 -2.16 -14.45 -1.41
C ASP A 121 -1.41 -13.88 -0.20
N ASP A 122 -2.09 -13.84 0.95
CA ASP A 122 -1.52 -13.52 2.27
C ASP A 122 -0.53 -14.61 2.75
N GLY A 123 -0.01 -15.42 1.83
CA GLY A 123 0.66 -16.68 2.09
C GLY A 123 -0.30 -17.85 2.24
N GLY A 124 -1.46 -17.86 1.57
CA GLY A 124 -2.35 -19.02 1.48
C GLY A 124 -3.25 -19.29 2.68
N TRP A 125 -3.51 -18.28 3.53
CA TRP A 125 -4.41 -18.40 4.68
C TRP A 125 -5.89 -18.31 4.26
N THR A 126 -6.71 -19.18 4.84
CA THR A 126 -8.16 -19.24 4.62
C THR A 126 -8.90 -19.05 5.94
N LEU A 127 -9.72 -17.99 6.04
CA LEU A 127 -10.62 -17.78 7.18
C LEU A 127 -11.59 -18.96 7.34
N CYS A 128 -11.59 -19.58 8.52
CA CYS A 128 -12.45 -20.72 8.83
C CYS A 128 -13.43 -20.48 9.98
N ALA A 129 -13.08 -19.63 10.95
CA ALA A 129 -13.87 -19.45 12.17
C ALA A 129 -13.64 -18.07 12.81
N MET A 130 -14.68 -17.49 13.41
CA MET A 130 -14.53 -16.40 14.38
C MET A 130 -14.24 -16.95 15.78
N GLU A 131 -13.77 -16.11 16.70
CA GLU A 131 -13.55 -16.48 18.11
C GLU A 131 -14.80 -17.12 18.74
N ASN A 132 -14.60 -18.25 19.42
CA ASN A 132 -15.59 -19.18 19.97
C ASN A 132 -16.36 -20.06 18.95
N GLN A 133 -15.90 -20.16 17.70
CA GLN A 133 -16.42 -21.12 16.71
C GLN A 133 -15.44 -22.27 16.46
N HIS A 134 -15.85 -23.28 15.68
CA HIS A 134 -14.98 -24.40 15.28
C HIS A 134 -14.44 -24.16 13.86
N CYS A 135 -13.12 -24.26 13.70
CA CYS A 135 -12.43 -24.19 12.41
C CYS A 135 -12.29 -25.61 11.85
N ASP A 136 -13.12 -25.98 10.86
CA ASP A 136 -13.07 -27.29 10.22
C ASP A 136 -12.17 -27.29 8.97
N PHE A 137 -11.31 -28.30 8.86
CA PHE A 137 -10.46 -28.59 7.71
C PHE A 137 -10.05 -30.07 7.77
N THR A 138 -9.56 -30.64 6.67
CA THR A 138 -9.10 -32.04 6.60
C THR A 138 -7.59 -32.14 6.42
N GLY A 139 -6.95 -33.11 7.08
CA GLY A 139 -5.51 -33.30 7.02
C GLY A 139 -4.75 -32.43 8.02
N LEU A 140 -3.44 -32.31 7.84
CA LEU A 140 -2.56 -31.45 8.64
C LEU A 140 -2.64 -30.01 8.09
N ALA A 141 -2.89 -29.05 8.97
CA ALA A 141 -2.84 -27.63 8.64
C ALA A 141 -2.08 -26.85 9.71
N GLU A 142 -1.46 -25.77 9.27
CA GLU A 142 -1.10 -24.67 10.16
C GLU A 142 -2.35 -23.83 10.41
N VAL A 143 -2.61 -23.43 11.66
CA VAL A 143 -3.73 -22.57 12.02
C VAL A 143 -3.21 -21.38 12.82
N ARG A 144 -3.59 -20.17 12.41
CA ARG A 144 -3.30 -18.92 13.12
C ARG A 144 -4.55 -18.39 13.79
N TYR A 145 -4.44 -17.98 15.06
CA TYR A 145 -5.51 -17.37 15.85
C TYR A 145 -5.08 -15.99 16.33
N GLY A 146 -5.91 -14.98 16.09
CA GLY A 146 -5.59 -13.59 16.41
C GLY A 146 -6.32 -12.58 15.53
N PHE A 147 -5.73 -11.40 15.35
CA PHE A 147 -6.29 -10.31 14.56
C PHE A 147 -5.20 -9.33 14.12
N ASN A 148 -5.38 -8.64 12.99
CA ASN A 148 -4.50 -7.57 12.50
C ASN A 148 -2.99 -7.89 12.55
N HIS A 149 -2.60 -9.03 11.97
CA HIS A 149 -1.21 -9.53 11.89
C HIS A 149 -0.56 -9.94 13.23
N ILE A 150 -1.30 -9.91 14.33
CA ILE A 150 -0.85 -10.42 15.64
C ILE A 150 -1.57 -11.75 15.89
N TYR A 151 -0.83 -12.85 15.74
CA TYR A 151 -1.35 -14.20 15.80
C TYR A 151 -0.51 -15.12 16.69
N PHE A 152 -1.15 -16.07 17.35
CA PHE A 152 -0.51 -17.32 17.75
C PHE A 152 -0.75 -18.37 16.66
N ILE A 153 0.30 -19.11 16.29
CA ILE A 153 0.29 -20.06 15.18
C ILE A 153 0.68 -21.45 15.70
N GLN A 154 -0.12 -22.46 15.38
CA GLN A 154 0.08 -23.85 15.81
C GLN A 154 -0.42 -24.84 14.74
N ASP A 155 0.08 -26.07 14.78
CA ASP A 155 -0.32 -27.13 13.86
C ASP A 155 -1.45 -27.98 14.43
N PHE A 156 -2.45 -28.27 13.61
CA PHE A 156 -3.61 -29.09 13.98
C PHE A 156 -3.98 -30.08 12.87
N THR A 157 -4.76 -31.11 13.22
CA THR A 157 -5.21 -32.14 12.28
C THR A 157 -6.71 -32.32 12.39
N ASN A 158 -7.41 -32.26 11.25
CA ASN A 158 -8.86 -32.45 11.14
C ASN A 158 -9.70 -31.47 11.99
N GLY A 159 -9.34 -30.19 11.99
CA GLY A 159 -10.08 -29.12 12.68
C GLY A 159 -9.51 -28.67 14.03
N VAL A 160 -10.02 -27.55 14.55
CA VAL A 160 -9.65 -26.97 15.86
C VAL A 160 -10.71 -25.99 16.40
N ASP A 161 -10.91 -25.95 17.72
CA ASP A 161 -11.75 -24.92 18.35
C ASP A 161 -11.03 -23.57 18.42
N CYS A 162 -11.63 -22.55 17.81
CA CYS A 162 -11.06 -21.22 17.64
C CYS A 162 -11.26 -20.34 18.88
N ASN A 163 -10.48 -20.56 19.95
CA ASN A 163 -10.67 -19.83 21.21
C ASN A 163 -9.38 -19.67 22.05
N ASN A 164 -9.49 -18.82 23.08
CA ASN A 164 -8.41 -18.49 24.01
C ASN A 164 -7.92 -19.66 24.87
N ILE A 165 -8.68 -20.76 25.02
CA ILE A 165 -8.24 -21.96 25.74
C ILE A 165 -7.29 -22.79 24.86
N THR A 166 -7.58 -22.91 23.57
CA THR A 166 -6.78 -23.69 22.63
C THR A 166 -5.45 -23.01 22.26
N PHE A 167 -5.47 -21.69 22.03
CA PHE A 167 -4.31 -20.95 21.52
C PHE A 167 -3.63 -20.05 22.56
N GLY A 168 -4.29 -19.73 23.67
CA GLY A 168 -4.00 -18.52 24.46
C GLY A 168 -4.62 -17.27 23.83
N ASP A 169 -4.61 -16.13 24.55
CA ASP A 169 -5.14 -14.86 24.04
C ASP A 169 -4.00 -13.92 23.58
N PRO A 170 -3.76 -13.76 22.26
CA PRO A 170 -2.74 -12.84 21.76
C PRO A 170 -3.15 -11.35 21.89
N LEU A 171 -4.44 -11.05 22.06
CA LEU A 171 -5.00 -9.70 22.04
C LEU A 171 -6.20 -9.59 22.99
N VAL A 172 -5.92 -9.42 24.28
CA VAL A 172 -6.93 -9.34 25.35
C VAL A 172 -7.94 -8.21 25.07
N GLY A 173 -9.23 -8.56 25.05
CA GLY A 173 -10.33 -7.61 24.82
C GLY A 173 -10.61 -7.27 23.36
N ILE A 174 -9.85 -7.83 22.42
CA ILE A 174 -10.10 -7.72 20.97
C ILE A 174 -10.65 -9.05 20.46
N GLY A 175 -11.69 -8.97 19.62
CA GLY A 175 -12.26 -10.13 18.95
C GLY A 175 -11.30 -10.70 17.91
N LYS A 176 -11.11 -12.02 17.92
CA LYS A 176 -10.14 -12.72 17.07
C LYS A 176 -10.83 -13.63 16.05
N GLN A 177 -10.03 -14.15 15.12
CA GLN A 177 -10.45 -15.12 14.12
C GLN A 177 -9.39 -16.22 13.98
N CYS A 178 -9.79 -17.35 13.39
CA CYS A 178 -8.88 -18.40 12.95
C CYS A 178 -8.84 -18.47 11.44
N GLU A 179 -7.63 -18.55 10.92
CA GLU A 179 -7.35 -18.85 9.52
C GLU A 179 -6.42 -20.06 9.47
N TYR A 180 -6.63 -20.96 8.51
CA TYR A 180 -5.80 -22.16 8.33
C TYR A 180 -5.14 -22.18 6.96
N ARG A 181 -4.08 -22.99 6.87
CA ARG A 181 -3.34 -23.30 5.65
C ARG A 181 -2.90 -24.76 5.65
N PRO A 182 -3.35 -25.59 4.69
CA PRO A 182 -2.89 -26.98 4.56
C PRO A 182 -1.37 -27.11 4.45
N LYS A 183 -0.82 -28.24 4.92
CA LYS A 183 0.60 -28.62 4.77
C LYS A 183 0.79 -29.79 3.79
#